data_AF-A0AAW9DMB1-F1
#
_entry.id   AF-A0AAW9DMB1-F1
#
_cell.length_a   1.000
_cell.length_b   1.000
_cell.length_c   1.000
_cell.angle_alpha   90.00
_cell.angle_beta   90.00
_cell.angle_gamma   90.00
#
_symmetry.space_group_name_H-M   'P 1'
#
loop_
_entity.id
_entity.type
_entity.pdbx_description
1 polymer ?
#
loop_
_entity_poly.entity_id
_entity_poly.type
_entity_poly.pdbx_seq_one_letter_code
_entity_poly.pdbx_strand_id
1 'polypeptide(L)'
;MKTRIIASALAKRFPDRPILNVTGIRRQESAARRGRPVAARDPHLTSGKREAQIWNPIIEWPVEQVWQTLDDAGLEIHEAYRVYGSSRVSCAFCIMSSIGDLRAAASCPDNHEIYRAMVDLEARSTFGFQGNRWLADVAPDLLDAEMRSAVASAKRAAIERMWLEARLPRHLLYVKGWPTAVPGIEDAELIAGIRRRISTLLAIDAAYLTGPAVRDRYRDLMAAQSPDQPLH
;
A
#
# COMPACT_ATOMS: atom_id res chain seq x y z
N MET A 1 7.50 -11.58 1.21
CA MET A 1 6.77 -12.42 2.20
C MET A 1 6.08 -13.64 1.57
N LYS A 2 5.29 -13.50 0.49
CA LYS A 2 4.59 -14.64 -0.16
C LYS A 2 5.51 -15.68 -0.82
N THR A 3 6.54 -15.25 -1.56
CA THR A 3 7.46 -16.15 -2.28
C THR A 3 8.16 -17.16 -1.38
N ARG A 4 8.55 -16.76 -0.15
CA ARG A 4 9.25 -17.63 0.80
C ARG A 4 8.35 -18.76 1.32
N ILE A 5 7.07 -18.48 1.54
CA ILE A 5 6.10 -19.48 2.00
C ILE A 5 5.82 -20.49 0.89
N ILE A 6 5.59 -20.00 -0.33
CA ILE A 6 5.39 -20.86 -1.51
C ILE A 6 6.65 -21.71 -1.75
N ALA A 7 7.83 -21.11 -1.72
CA ALA A 7 9.09 -21.81 -1.90
C ALA A 7 9.29 -22.91 -0.84
N SER A 8 8.96 -22.63 0.42
CA SER A 8 9.01 -23.63 1.50
C SER A 8 8.02 -24.77 1.29
N ALA A 9 6.78 -24.48 0.88
CA ALA A 9 5.78 -25.51 0.58
C ALA A 9 6.23 -26.40 -0.58
N LEU A 10 6.77 -25.81 -1.65
CA LEU A 10 7.32 -26.54 -2.80
C LEU A 10 8.57 -27.35 -2.42
N ALA A 11 9.43 -26.84 -1.53
CA ALA A 11 10.55 -27.59 -0.89
C ALA A 11 10.10 -28.87 -0.23
N LYS A 12 9.05 -28.80 0.58
CA LYS A 12 8.54 -29.97 1.30
C LYS A 12 7.85 -30.96 0.36
N ARG A 13 7.09 -30.45 -0.62
CA ARG A 13 6.31 -31.29 -1.54
C ARG A 13 7.18 -31.98 -2.60
N PHE A 14 8.25 -31.32 -3.04
CA PHE A 14 9.14 -31.78 -4.11
C PHE A 14 10.61 -31.62 -3.68
N PRO A 15 11.11 -32.48 -2.77
CA PRO A 15 12.42 -32.32 -2.14
C PRO A 15 13.59 -32.47 -3.12
N ASP A 16 13.52 -33.45 -4.03
CA ASP A 16 14.62 -33.81 -4.93
C ASP A 16 14.22 -33.76 -6.42
N ARG A 17 13.14 -33.03 -6.74
CA ARG A 17 12.69 -32.85 -8.13
C ARG A 17 13.05 -31.47 -8.64
N PRO A 18 13.50 -31.33 -9.91
CA PRO A 18 13.70 -30.03 -10.51
C PRO A 18 12.39 -29.24 -10.53
N ILE A 19 12.47 -27.92 -10.31
CA ILE A 19 11.31 -27.03 -10.34
C ILE A 19 11.51 -25.94 -11.38
N LEU A 20 10.55 -25.80 -12.28
CA LEU A 20 10.47 -24.68 -13.22
C LEU A 20 9.33 -23.76 -12.80
N ASN A 21 9.66 -22.53 -12.41
CA ASN A 21 8.72 -21.46 -12.11
C ASN A 21 8.52 -20.60 -13.36
N VAL A 22 7.40 -20.81 -14.04
CA VAL A 22 7.06 -20.05 -15.26
C VAL A 22 6.29 -18.80 -14.88
N THR A 23 6.73 -17.63 -15.35
CA THR A 23 6.05 -16.36 -15.05
C THR A 23 5.69 -15.58 -16.31
N GLY A 24 4.56 -14.88 -16.28
CA GLY A 24 4.06 -14.06 -17.39
C GLY A 24 4.54 -12.61 -17.37
N ILE A 25 5.69 -12.30 -16.74
CA ILE A 25 6.18 -10.92 -16.71
C ILE A 25 6.73 -10.49 -18.08
N ARG A 26 6.62 -9.20 -18.39
CA ARG A 26 7.12 -8.60 -19.64
C ARG A 26 8.02 -7.40 -19.35
N ARG A 27 9.04 -7.14 -20.18
CA ARG A 27 9.92 -5.96 -20.03
C ARG A 27 9.14 -4.64 -20.11
N GLN A 28 8.09 -4.62 -20.91
CA GLN A 28 7.22 -3.44 -21.12
C GLN A 28 6.51 -2.98 -19.84
N GLU A 29 6.35 -3.84 -18.82
CA GLU A 29 5.51 -3.54 -17.66
C GLU A 29 6.14 -2.58 -16.65
N SER A 30 7.47 -2.53 -16.51
CA SER A 30 8.15 -1.57 -15.63
C SER A 30 9.66 -1.49 -15.86
N ALA A 31 10.29 -0.40 -15.42
CA ALA A 31 11.74 -0.26 -15.43
C ALA A 31 12.45 -1.40 -14.68
N ALA A 32 11.89 -1.84 -13.55
CA ALA A 32 12.44 -2.95 -12.76
C ALA A 32 12.35 -4.32 -13.48
N ARG A 33 11.41 -4.48 -14.42
CA ARG A 33 11.25 -5.71 -15.22
C ARG A 33 12.09 -5.69 -16.49
N ARG A 34 12.47 -4.50 -16.99
CA ARG A 34 13.27 -4.32 -18.20
C ARG A 34 14.58 -5.10 -18.19
N GLY A 35 15.21 -5.29 -17.03
CA GLY A 35 16.48 -6.03 -16.90
C GLY A 35 16.36 -7.53 -16.61
N ARG A 36 15.14 -8.09 -16.54
CA ARG A 36 14.97 -9.51 -16.15
C ARG A 36 15.42 -10.45 -17.27
N PRO A 37 16.15 -11.54 -16.98
CA PRO A 37 16.57 -12.49 -18.01
C PRO A 37 15.40 -13.38 -18.48
N VAL A 38 15.55 -14.01 -19.64
CA VAL A 38 14.60 -15.01 -20.15
C VAL A 38 14.51 -16.20 -19.18
N ALA A 39 15.64 -16.67 -18.69
CA ALA A 39 15.72 -17.71 -17.66
C ALA A 39 16.80 -17.36 -16.63
N ALA A 40 16.57 -17.74 -15.37
CA ALA A 40 17.55 -17.60 -14.29
C ALA A 40 17.35 -18.70 -13.25
N ARG A 41 18.41 -19.00 -12.50
CA ARG A 41 18.33 -19.86 -11.32
C ARG A 41 17.42 -19.23 -10.27
N ASP A 42 16.54 -20.00 -9.64
CA ASP A 42 15.70 -19.54 -8.53
C ASP A 42 16.47 -19.72 -7.21
N PRO A 43 16.97 -18.63 -6.58
CA PRO A 43 17.75 -18.73 -5.35
C PRO A 43 16.92 -19.13 -4.12
N HIS A 44 15.59 -19.04 -4.19
CA HIS A 44 14.72 -19.39 -3.07
C HIS A 44 14.36 -20.87 -3.02
N LEU A 45 14.47 -21.56 -4.16
CA LEU A 45 14.10 -22.96 -4.30
C LEU A 45 15.31 -23.88 -4.52
N THR A 46 16.37 -23.34 -5.12
CA THR A 46 17.55 -24.15 -5.40
C THR A 46 18.30 -24.52 -4.13
N SER A 47 18.72 -25.78 -4.02
CA SER A 47 19.50 -26.33 -2.92
C SER A 47 20.42 -27.44 -3.43
N GLY A 48 21.28 -28.00 -2.57
CA GLY A 48 22.17 -29.10 -2.96
C GLY A 48 21.47 -30.36 -3.48
N LYS A 49 20.17 -30.53 -3.19
CA LYS A 49 19.37 -31.68 -3.65
C LYS A 49 18.41 -31.35 -4.79
N ARG A 50 18.30 -30.07 -5.17
CA ARG A 50 17.26 -29.60 -6.08
C ARG A 50 17.70 -28.38 -6.86
N GLU A 51 17.63 -28.49 -8.18
CA GLU A 51 17.79 -27.36 -9.09
C GLU A 51 16.42 -26.68 -9.35
N ALA A 52 16.37 -25.36 -9.27
CA ALA A 52 15.17 -24.61 -9.60
C ALA A 52 15.47 -23.44 -10.53
N GLN A 53 14.59 -23.20 -11.48
CA GLN A 53 14.72 -22.13 -12.48
C GLN A 53 13.46 -21.29 -12.55
N ILE A 54 13.63 -20.00 -12.83
CA ILE A 54 12.59 -19.07 -13.23
C ILE A 54 12.68 -18.94 -14.75
N TRP A 55 11.55 -19.09 -15.45
CA TRP A 55 11.45 -18.89 -16.89
C TRP A 55 10.37 -17.87 -17.22
N ASN A 56 10.73 -16.87 -18.03
CA ASN A 56 9.88 -15.76 -18.45
C ASN A 56 9.64 -15.86 -19.97
N PRO A 57 8.76 -16.77 -20.43
CA PRO A 57 8.62 -17.10 -21.85
C PRO A 57 8.16 -15.93 -22.73
N ILE A 58 7.39 -15.00 -22.16
CA ILE A 58 6.83 -13.85 -22.88
C ILE A 58 7.57 -12.54 -22.55
N ILE A 59 8.80 -12.61 -22.03
CA ILE A 59 9.50 -11.44 -21.49
C ILE A 59 9.65 -10.30 -22.50
N GLU A 60 9.81 -10.63 -23.79
CA GLU A 60 9.95 -9.67 -24.90
C GLU A 60 8.61 -9.28 -25.55
N TRP A 61 7.49 -9.91 -25.17
CA TRP A 61 6.22 -9.70 -25.86
C TRP A 61 5.66 -8.30 -25.59
N PRO A 62 5.27 -7.55 -26.63
CA PRO A 62 4.43 -6.38 -26.47
C PRO A 62 3.01 -6.79 -26.04
N VAL A 63 2.25 -5.87 -25.43
CA VAL A 63 0.91 -6.17 -24.91
C VAL A 63 -0.07 -6.57 -26.01
N GLU A 64 0.11 -6.03 -27.20
CA GLU A 64 -0.69 -6.30 -28.38
C GLU A 64 -0.55 -7.77 -28.81
N GLN A 65 0.67 -8.33 -28.75
CA GLN A 65 0.90 -9.74 -29.05
C GLN A 65 0.25 -10.66 -28.01
N VAL A 66 0.22 -10.25 -26.74
CA VAL A 66 -0.49 -11.00 -25.69
C VAL A 66 -1.99 -11.05 -26.02
N TRP A 67 -2.60 -9.91 -26.35
CA TRP A 67 -4.01 -9.84 -26.72
C TRP A 67 -4.33 -10.70 -27.95
N GLN A 68 -3.55 -10.56 -29.02
CA GLN A 68 -3.75 -11.35 -30.24
C GLN A 68 -3.66 -12.85 -29.96
N THR A 69 -2.66 -13.28 -29.19
CA THR A 69 -2.47 -14.71 -28.86
C THR A 69 -3.64 -15.26 -28.07
N LEU A 70 -4.21 -14.47 -27.14
CA LEU A 70 -5.36 -14.89 -26.35
C LEU A 70 -6.63 -14.99 -27.20
N ASP A 71 -6.82 -14.03 -28.11
CA ASP A 71 -7.95 -14.01 -29.04
C ASP A 71 -7.87 -15.16 -30.05
N ASP A 72 -6.69 -15.43 -30.62
CA ASP A 72 -6.43 -16.56 -31.53
C ASP A 72 -6.67 -17.92 -30.85
N ALA A 73 -6.37 -18.01 -29.55
CA ALA A 73 -6.61 -19.20 -28.75
C ALA A 73 -8.09 -19.37 -28.33
N GLY A 74 -8.94 -18.38 -28.58
CA GLY A 74 -10.34 -18.38 -28.15
C GLY A 74 -10.52 -18.42 -26.63
N LEU A 75 -9.56 -17.87 -25.88
CA LEU A 75 -9.59 -17.89 -24.41
C LEU A 75 -10.50 -16.78 -23.87
N GLU A 76 -11.38 -17.15 -22.94
CA GLU A 76 -12.20 -16.16 -22.23
C GLU A 76 -11.32 -15.34 -21.27
N ILE A 77 -11.29 -14.03 -21.50
CA ILE A 77 -10.53 -13.08 -20.71
C ILE A 77 -11.38 -12.59 -19.54
N HIS A 78 -10.73 -12.42 -18.39
CA HIS A 78 -11.35 -11.82 -17.21
C HIS A 78 -12.12 -10.53 -17.54
N GLU A 79 -13.38 -10.45 -17.08
CA GLU A 79 -14.34 -9.38 -17.38
C GLU A 79 -13.81 -7.97 -17.11
N ALA A 80 -13.00 -7.78 -16.05
CA ALA A 80 -12.28 -6.54 -15.77
C ALA A 80 -11.62 -5.89 -17.00
N TYR A 81 -11.06 -6.67 -17.93
CA TYR A 81 -10.49 -6.12 -19.16
C TYR A 81 -11.56 -5.78 -20.20
N ARG A 82 -12.46 -6.72 -20.51
CA ARG A 82 -13.38 -6.62 -21.67
C ARG A 82 -14.69 -5.89 -21.36
N VAL A 83 -15.20 -6.02 -20.14
CA VAL A 83 -16.48 -5.45 -19.68
C VAL A 83 -16.25 -4.10 -19.01
N TYR A 84 -15.30 -4.03 -18.07
CA TYR A 84 -15.10 -2.82 -17.26
C TYR A 84 -13.97 -1.91 -17.75
N GLY A 85 -13.10 -2.39 -18.66
CA GLY A 85 -12.06 -1.59 -19.29
C GLY A 85 -10.84 -1.29 -18.42
N SER A 86 -10.57 -2.12 -17.40
CA SER A 86 -9.33 -2.04 -16.62
C SER A 86 -8.13 -2.38 -17.49
N SER A 87 -7.04 -1.61 -17.35
CA SER A 87 -5.77 -1.89 -18.02
C SER A 87 -4.97 -3.01 -17.35
N ARG A 88 -5.33 -3.35 -16.11
CA ARG A 88 -4.73 -4.43 -15.32
C ARG A 88 -5.73 -5.02 -14.34
N VAL A 89 -5.60 -6.31 -14.06
CA VAL A 89 -6.38 -6.97 -13.00
C VAL A 89 -5.55 -7.02 -11.71
N SER A 90 -6.13 -6.53 -10.62
CA SER A 90 -5.57 -6.57 -9.27
C SER A 90 -6.71 -6.48 -8.25
N CYS A 91 -6.44 -6.04 -7.01
CA CYS A 91 -7.51 -5.64 -6.08
C CYS A 91 -8.40 -4.57 -6.75
N ALA A 92 -9.71 -4.62 -6.50
CA ALA A 92 -10.70 -3.68 -7.06
C ALA A 92 -10.23 -2.22 -6.96
N PHE A 93 -9.90 -1.77 -5.76
CA PHE A 93 -9.32 -0.44 -5.52
C PHE A 93 -7.87 -0.58 -5.04
N CYS A 94 -6.96 -0.90 -5.97
CA CYS A 94 -5.54 -0.99 -5.66
C CYS A 94 -4.92 0.39 -5.49
N ILE A 95 -4.12 0.58 -4.44
CA ILE A 95 -3.37 1.83 -4.18
C ILE A 95 -2.41 2.21 -5.34
N MET A 96 -2.03 1.24 -6.17
CA MET A 96 -1.16 1.46 -7.34
C MET A 96 -1.95 1.66 -8.64
N SER A 97 -3.28 1.59 -8.63
CA SER A 97 -4.12 1.73 -9.82
C SER A 97 -4.08 3.15 -10.38
N SER A 98 -4.18 3.25 -11.70
CA SER A 98 -4.45 4.54 -12.35
C SER A 98 -5.87 5.02 -12.03
N ILE A 99 -6.16 6.29 -12.27
CA ILE A 99 -7.53 6.81 -12.12
C ILE A 99 -8.50 6.11 -13.07
N GLY A 100 -8.04 5.71 -14.26
CA GLY A 100 -8.84 4.95 -15.22
C GLY A 100 -9.21 3.58 -14.68
N ASP A 101 -8.26 2.86 -14.10
CA ASP A 101 -8.52 1.54 -13.49
C ASP A 101 -9.44 1.66 -12.26
N LEU A 102 -9.34 2.74 -11.47
CA LEU A 102 -10.24 2.97 -10.34
C LEU A 102 -11.68 3.22 -10.80
N ARG A 103 -11.87 3.96 -11.91
CA ARG A 103 -13.20 4.17 -12.52
C ARG A 103 -13.75 2.89 -13.12
N ALA A 104 -12.91 2.11 -13.80
CA ALA A 104 -13.28 0.79 -14.30
C ALA A 104 -13.70 -0.15 -13.16
N ALA A 105 -12.95 -0.17 -12.05
CA ALA A 105 -13.35 -0.96 -10.89
C ALA A 105 -14.67 -0.47 -10.29
N ALA A 106 -14.90 0.84 -10.20
CA ALA A 106 -16.13 1.42 -9.68
C ALA A 106 -17.35 1.22 -10.58
N SER A 107 -17.17 0.94 -11.88
CA SER A 107 -18.30 0.63 -12.78
C SER A 107 -18.81 -0.81 -12.65
N CYS A 108 -18.07 -1.68 -11.94
CA CYS A 108 -18.51 -3.02 -11.60
C CYS A 108 -19.39 -3.01 -10.34
N PRO A 109 -20.67 -3.41 -10.42
CA PRO A 109 -21.59 -3.39 -9.29
C PRO A 109 -21.11 -4.18 -8.06
N ASP A 110 -20.43 -5.29 -8.28
CA ASP A 110 -19.89 -6.15 -7.21
C ASP A 110 -18.82 -5.42 -6.36
N ASN A 111 -18.20 -4.37 -6.91
CA ASN A 111 -17.23 -3.55 -6.19
C ASN A 111 -17.86 -2.39 -5.40
N HIS A 112 -19.16 -2.12 -5.54
CA HIS A 112 -19.80 -0.95 -4.92
C HIS A 112 -19.76 -0.98 -3.38
N GLU A 113 -19.90 -2.16 -2.77
CA GLU A 113 -19.83 -2.30 -1.32
C GLU A 113 -18.43 -1.95 -0.81
N ILE A 114 -17.39 -2.56 -1.40
CA ILE A 114 -16.00 -2.28 -1.01
C ILE A 114 -15.58 -0.84 -1.36
N TYR A 115 -16.14 -0.25 -2.42
CA TYR A 115 -15.96 1.18 -2.73
C TYR A 115 -16.41 2.05 -1.57
N ARG A 116 -17.67 1.85 -1.13
CA ARG A 116 -18.24 2.62 -0.02
C ARG A 116 -17.49 2.38 1.28
N ALA A 117 -17.11 1.14 1.59
CA ALA A 117 -16.34 0.82 2.78
C ALA A 117 -14.97 1.54 2.79
N MET A 118 -14.31 1.64 1.63
CA MET A 118 -13.04 2.35 1.51
C MET A 118 -13.20 3.87 1.59
N VAL A 119 -14.26 4.44 1.00
CA VAL A 119 -14.59 5.87 1.14
C VAL A 119 -14.91 6.23 2.59
N ASP A 120 -15.61 5.35 3.30
CA ASP A 120 -15.87 5.53 4.73
C ASP A 120 -14.56 5.51 5.55
N LEU A 121 -13.57 4.69 5.18
CA LEU A 121 -12.23 4.76 5.80
C LEU A 121 -11.53 6.10 5.53
N GLU A 122 -11.68 6.69 4.33
CA GLU A 122 -11.16 8.04 4.06
C GLU A 122 -11.87 9.08 4.95
N ALA A 123 -13.19 8.97 5.07
CA ALA A 123 -14.00 9.87 5.87
C ALA A 123 -13.61 9.83 7.36
N ARG A 124 -13.39 8.64 7.92
CA ARG A 124 -12.98 8.46 9.33
C ARG A 124 -11.53 8.82 9.59
N SER A 125 -10.63 8.54 8.65
CA SER A 125 -9.19 8.70 8.87
C SER A 125 -8.67 10.09 8.51
N THR A 126 -9.35 10.83 7.63
CA THR A 126 -8.86 12.08 7.01
C THR A 126 -7.60 11.92 6.17
N PHE A 127 -7.33 10.70 5.72
CA PHE A 127 -6.28 10.39 4.76
C PHE A 127 -6.92 10.00 3.43
N GLY A 128 -6.50 10.67 2.36
CA GLY A 128 -6.91 10.30 1.01
C GLY A 128 -6.29 8.96 0.61
N PHE A 129 -7.04 8.21 -0.19
CA PHE A 129 -6.68 6.87 -0.64
C PHE A 129 -5.29 6.83 -1.25
N GLN A 130 -4.97 7.71 -2.20
CA GLN A 130 -3.67 7.81 -2.87
C GLN A 130 -2.95 9.11 -2.49
N GLY A 131 -2.70 9.29 -1.19
CA GLY A 131 -2.10 10.52 -0.65
C GLY A 131 -3.10 11.67 -0.71
N ASN A 132 -2.93 12.57 -1.67
CA ASN A 132 -3.85 13.71 -1.87
C ASN A 132 -5.04 13.38 -2.76
N ARG A 133 -5.09 12.19 -3.36
CA ARG A 133 -6.21 11.73 -4.21
C ARG A 133 -7.18 10.90 -3.38
N TRP A 134 -8.44 11.34 -3.35
CA TRP A 134 -9.51 10.67 -2.63
C TRP A 134 -10.25 9.69 -3.54
N LEU A 135 -10.49 8.47 -3.06
CA LEU A 135 -11.29 7.48 -3.76
C LEU A 135 -12.74 7.94 -3.90
N ALA A 136 -13.25 8.71 -2.93
CA ALA A 136 -14.56 9.34 -2.97
C ALA A 136 -14.81 10.20 -4.23
N ASP A 137 -13.75 10.71 -4.87
CA ASP A 137 -13.85 11.53 -6.08
C ASP A 137 -13.90 10.69 -7.37
N VAL A 138 -13.71 9.37 -7.29
CA VAL A 138 -13.69 8.48 -8.45
C VAL A 138 -15.10 8.22 -8.98
N ALA A 139 -16.06 7.98 -8.08
CA ALA A 139 -17.45 7.66 -8.41
C ALA A 139 -18.40 8.24 -7.34
N PRO A 140 -18.51 9.58 -7.24
CA PRO A 140 -19.31 10.26 -6.21
C PRO A 140 -20.82 9.96 -6.29
N ASP A 141 -21.29 9.48 -7.44
CA ASP A 141 -22.67 9.06 -7.67
C ASP A 141 -23.03 7.76 -6.93
N LEU A 142 -22.03 6.97 -6.52
CA LEU A 142 -22.23 5.75 -5.72
C LEU A 142 -22.36 6.02 -4.21
N LEU A 143 -22.19 7.28 -3.80
CA LEU A 143 -22.28 7.72 -2.41
C LEU A 143 -23.67 8.25 -2.12
N ASP A 144 -24.16 8.06 -0.90
CA ASP A 144 -25.35 8.77 -0.43
C ASP A 144 -24.99 10.20 0.06
N ALA A 145 -26.01 10.95 0.50
CA ALA A 145 -25.81 12.30 0.99
C ALA A 145 -24.98 12.37 2.29
N GLU A 146 -25.12 11.36 3.15
CA GLU A 146 -24.40 11.28 4.42
C GLU A 146 -22.91 11.06 4.18
N MET A 147 -22.54 10.07 3.37
CA MET A 147 -21.17 9.80 2.98
C MET A 147 -20.53 10.99 2.27
N ARG A 148 -21.24 11.68 1.37
CA ARG A 148 -20.72 12.90 0.72
C ARG A 148 -20.42 14.00 1.74
N SER A 149 -21.30 14.20 2.72
CA SER A 149 -21.09 15.18 3.81
C SER A 149 -19.90 14.80 4.71
N ALA A 150 -19.79 13.51 5.03
CA ALA A 150 -18.68 12.97 5.82
C ALA A 150 -17.33 13.16 5.11
N VAL A 151 -17.25 12.82 3.81
CA VAL A 151 -16.06 13.05 2.99
C VAL A 151 -15.70 14.54 2.91
N ALA A 152 -16.68 15.42 2.70
CA ALA A 152 -16.44 16.86 2.66
C ALA A 152 -15.87 17.38 3.99
N SER A 153 -16.37 16.87 5.11
CA SER A 153 -15.87 17.19 6.45
C SER A 153 -14.46 16.64 6.66
N ALA A 154 -14.21 15.40 6.25
CA ALA A 154 -12.91 14.75 6.33
C ALA A 154 -11.85 15.47 5.50
N LYS A 155 -12.21 15.99 4.31
CA LYS A 155 -11.31 16.80 3.48
C LYS A 155 -10.91 18.12 4.15
N ARG A 156 -11.86 18.80 4.81
CA ARG A 156 -11.55 20.01 5.60
C ARG A 156 -10.65 19.69 6.79
N ALA A 157 -10.97 18.63 7.53
CA ALA A 157 -10.14 18.16 8.64
C ALA A 157 -8.74 17.73 8.19
N ALA A 158 -8.60 17.10 7.02
CA ALA A 158 -7.31 16.75 6.44
C ALA A 158 -6.44 17.99 6.18
N ILE A 159 -7.02 19.06 5.63
CA ILE A 159 -6.30 20.33 5.39
C ILE A 159 -5.83 20.93 6.70
N GLU A 160 -6.69 21.00 7.72
CA GLU A 160 -6.33 21.54 9.03
C GLU A 160 -5.26 20.70 9.72
N ARG A 161 -5.40 19.36 9.69
CA ARG A 161 -4.39 18.42 10.20
C ARG A 161 -3.03 18.65 9.54
N MET A 162 -2.99 18.72 8.20
CA MET A 162 -1.75 18.97 7.46
C MET A 162 -1.11 20.31 7.84
N TRP A 163 -1.93 21.36 8.03
CA TRP A 163 -1.45 22.67 8.47
C TRP A 163 -0.88 22.63 9.90
N LEU A 164 -1.51 21.88 10.81
CA LEU A 164 -1.02 21.68 12.17
C LEU A 164 0.31 20.91 12.18
N GLU A 165 0.39 19.81 11.44
CA GLU A 165 1.59 18.97 11.32
C GLU A 165 2.76 19.73 10.69
N ALA A 166 2.50 20.61 9.71
CA ALA A 166 3.53 21.43 9.06
C ALA A 166 4.24 22.42 10.00
N ARG A 167 3.69 22.67 11.20
CA ARG A 167 4.33 23.51 12.23
C ARG A 167 5.43 22.77 12.99
N LEU A 168 5.51 21.44 12.88
CA LEU A 168 6.57 20.68 13.51
C LEU A 168 7.91 20.95 12.79
N PRO A 169 8.95 21.42 13.50
CA PRO A 169 10.28 21.56 12.91
C PRO A 169 10.86 20.19 12.56
N ARG A 170 11.79 20.17 11.60
CA ARG A 170 12.35 18.92 11.03
C ARG A 170 12.91 17.96 12.08
N HIS A 171 13.50 18.46 13.16
CA HIS A 171 14.10 17.63 14.21
C HIS A 171 13.06 16.92 15.10
N LEU A 172 11.79 17.31 15.04
CA LEU A 172 10.68 16.65 15.74
C LEU A 172 9.89 15.71 14.84
N LEU A 173 10.18 15.69 13.53
CA LEU A 173 9.53 14.75 12.63
C LEU A 173 9.98 13.31 12.96
N TYR A 174 9.06 12.37 12.78
CA TYR A 174 9.34 10.96 12.97
C TYR A 174 10.47 10.49 12.05
N VAL A 175 11.45 9.80 12.62
CA VAL A 175 12.50 9.06 11.91
C VAL A 175 12.34 7.59 12.25
N LYS A 176 12.54 6.69 11.27
CA LYS A 176 12.43 5.24 11.50
C LYS A 176 13.38 4.81 12.63
N GLY A 177 12.82 4.14 13.64
CA GLY A 177 13.58 3.61 14.78
C GLY A 177 13.15 4.24 16.10
N TRP A 178 14.06 4.23 17.07
CA TRP A 178 13.87 4.85 18.38
C TRP A 178 14.14 6.36 18.32
N PRO A 179 13.48 7.18 19.17
CA PRO A 179 13.84 8.59 19.32
C PRO A 179 15.31 8.75 19.68
N THR A 180 16.01 9.69 19.03
CA THR A 180 17.45 9.93 19.25
C THR A 180 17.72 10.90 20.39
N ALA A 181 16.71 11.68 20.79
CA ALA A 181 16.78 12.62 21.90
C ALA A 181 15.38 12.85 22.50
N VAL A 182 15.35 13.20 23.79
CA VAL A 182 14.13 13.71 24.44
C VAL A 182 13.93 15.17 24.00
N PRO A 183 12.72 15.56 23.54
CA PRO A 183 12.46 16.94 23.14
C PRO A 183 12.65 17.92 24.30
N GLY A 184 13.04 19.16 23.95
CA GLY A 184 13.04 20.29 24.87
C GLY A 184 11.62 20.57 25.40
N ILE A 185 11.51 21.44 26.41
CA ILE A 185 10.22 21.77 27.03
C ILE A 185 9.27 22.40 25.98
N GLU A 186 9.76 23.38 25.22
CA GLU A 186 8.97 24.06 24.18
C GLU A 186 8.56 23.11 23.05
N ASP A 187 9.47 22.28 22.58
CA ASP A 187 9.20 21.25 21.56
C ASP A 187 8.13 20.26 22.01
N ALA A 188 8.21 19.82 23.28
CA ALA A 188 7.24 18.90 23.84
C ALA A 188 5.85 19.54 23.98
N GLU A 189 5.79 20.82 24.38
CA GLU A 189 4.52 21.56 24.41
C GLU A 189 3.95 21.78 23.00
N LEU A 190 4.80 22.03 22.00
CA LEU A 190 4.38 22.12 20.59
C LEU A 190 3.78 20.79 20.12
N ILE A 191 4.47 19.66 20.36
CA ILE A 191 3.97 18.31 20.03
C ILE A 191 2.64 18.06 20.72
N ALA A 192 2.57 18.30 22.04
CA ALA A 192 1.36 18.09 22.82
C ALA A 192 0.20 18.95 22.33
N GLY A 193 0.45 20.23 22.02
CA GLY A 193 -0.54 21.17 21.49
C GLY A 193 -1.09 20.74 20.13
N ILE A 194 -0.23 20.27 19.22
CA ILE A 194 -0.65 19.72 17.93
C ILE A 194 -1.46 18.44 18.14
N ARG A 195 -1.00 17.52 18.99
CA ARG A 195 -1.72 16.28 19.32
C ARG A 195 -3.11 16.55 19.88
N ARG A 196 -3.27 17.51 20.80
CA ARG A 196 -4.58 17.90 21.35
C ARG A 196 -5.54 18.40 20.27
N ARG A 197 -5.05 19.27 19.38
CA ARG A 197 -5.87 19.84 18.30
C ARG A 197 -6.30 18.77 17.30
N ILE A 198 -5.38 17.91 16.87
CA ILE A 198 -5.70 16.78 15.99
C ILE A 198 -6.64 15.79 16.69
N SER A 199 -6.43 15.53 17.98
CA SER A 199 -7.30 14.66 18.79
C SER A 199 -8.74 15.16 18.84
N THR A 200 -8.92 16.47 19.05
CA THR A 200 -10.23 17.12 19.01
C THR A 200 -10.82 17.08 17.60
N LEU A 201 -10.03 17.44 16.59
CA LEU A 201 -10.46 17.50 15.19
C LEU A 201 -10.97 16.16 14.66
N LEU A 202 -10.32 15.06 15.06
CA LEU A 202 -10.63 13.71 14.61
C LEU A 202 -11.50 12.93 15.59
N ALA A 203 -11.90 13.55 16.72
CA ALA A 203 -12.60 12.89 17.82
C ALA A 203 -11.91 11.57 18.27
N ILE A 204 -10.58 11.58 18.31
CA ILE A 204 -9.78 10.44 18.78
C ILE A 204 -9.31 10.67 20.22
N ASP A 205 -9.37 9.64 21.06
CA ASP A 205 -8.84 9.69 22.42
C ASP A 205 -7.32 9.46 22.40
N ALA A 206 -6.57 10.55 22.21
CA ALA A 206 -5.13 10.50 22.08
C ALA A 206 -4.44 10.62 23.44
N ALA A 207 -3.41 9.79 23.67
CA ALA A 207 -2.54 9.91 24.85
C ALA A 207 -1.44 10.98 24.67
N TYR A 208 -0.76 11.32 25.78
CA TYR A 208 0.38 12.24 25.83
C TYR A 208 0.04 13.64 25.28
N LEU A 209 -0.91 14.28 25.96
CA LEU A 209 -1.49 15.56 25.58
C LEU A 209 -0.92 16.75 26.34
N THR A 210 0.16 16.58 27.09
CA THR A 210 0.88 17.67 27.78
C THR A 210 2.37 17.57 27.49
N GLY A 211 3.10 18.69 27.52
CA GLY A 211 4.56 18.67 27.32
C GLY A 211 5.29 17.70 28.27
N PRO A 212 4.98 17.68 29.58
CA PRO A 212 5.53 16.68 30.50
C PRO A 212 5.27 15.24 30.05
N ALA A 213 4.01 14.88 29.75
CA ALA A 213 3.66 13.52 29.34
C ALA A 213 4.34 13.10 28.02
N VAL A 214 4.52 14.03 27.07
CA VAL A 214 5.29 13.77 25.85
C VAL A 214 6.74 13.47 26.19
N ARG A 215 7.39 14.25 27.06
CA ARG A 215 8.79 14.01 27.44
C ARG A 215 8.97 12.71 28.20
N ASP A 216 8.08 12.39 29.13
CA ASP A 216 8.11 11.14 29.87
C ASP A 216 8.00 9.96 28.92
N ARG A 217 7.09 10.03 27.93
CA ARG A 217 6.99 8.99 26.90
C ARG A 217 8.27 8.84 26.08
N TYR A 218 8.92 9.93 25.70
CA TYR A 218 10.21 9.86 24.99
C TYR A 218 11.30 9.23 25.86
N ARG A 219 11.33 9.52 27.17
CA ARG A 219 12.26 8.87 28.12
C ARG A 219 12.00 7.38 28.23
N ASP A 220 10.74 6.97 28.36
CA ASP A 220 10.36 5.55 28.41
C ASP A 220 10.79 4.82 27.14
N LEU A 221 10.60 5.46 25.97
CA LEU A 221 11.04 4.91 24.70
C LEU A 221 12.56 4.74 24.67
N MET A 222 13.33 5.76 25.03
CA MET A 222 14.78 5.68 25.05
C MET A 222 15.31 4.67 26.08
N ALA A 223 14.64 4.51 27.22
CA ALA A 223 15.00 3.51 28.24
C ALA A 223 14.69 2.07 27.79
N ALA A 224 13.61 1.88 27.01
CA ALA A 224 13.26 0.59 26.45
C ALA A 224 14.16 0.16 25.28
N GLN A 225 15.04 1.05 24.79
CA GLN A 225 16.05 0.73 23.79
C GLN A 225 17.11 -0.21 24.39
N SER A 226 16.88 -1.52 24.26
CA SER A 226 17.90 -2.53 24.58
C SER A 226 19.04 -2.46 23.56
N PRO A 227 20.32 -2.58 23.97
CA PRO A 227 21.46 -2.53 23.05
C PRO A 227 21.51 -3.64 21.98
N ASP A 228 20.63 -4.65 22.06
CA ASP A 228 20.77 -5.92 21.33
C ASP A 228 19.63 -6.24 20.35
N GLN A 229 18.86 -5.24 19.92
CA GLN A 229 17.83 -5.44 18.88
C GLN A 229 18.32 -4.92 17.51
N PRO A 230 18.63 -5.80 16.54
CA PRO A 230 19.03 -5.34 15.22
C PRO A 230 17.88 -4.58 14.54
N LEU A 231 18.22 -3.44 13.93
CA LEU A 231 17.33 -2.65 13.08
C LEU A 231 16.87 -3.52 11.89
N HIS A 232 15.64 -4.03 11.94
CA HIS A 232 14.97 -4.68 10.82
C HIS A 232 14.17 -3.68 9.96
#